data_AF-A0A074W5A2-F1
#
_entry.id   AF-A0A074W5A2-F1
#
_cell.length_a   1.000
_cell.length_b   1.000
_cell.length_c   1.000
_cell.angle_alpha   90.00
_cell.angle_beta   90.00
_cell.angle_gamma   90.00
#
_symmetry.space_group_name_H-M   'P 1'
#
loop_
_entity.id
_entity.type
_entity.pdbx_description
1 polymer ?
#
loop_
_entity_poly.entity_id
_entity_poly.type
_entity_poly.pdbx_seq_one_letter_code
_entity_poly.pdbx_strand_id
1 'polypeptide(L)'
;MQSILYDDQATPLIIVLPTRGGKSLLFMAPACLENVGVTIVIVPFRALINKLVNIAKEASINSIEWHPGLTDPATLVFISVDKIIGGGFLSYAELLKDKGLLRRVFVDECHLTFTVSDWRPKLVAIRSIRGLRVPLIMLTATLPPMLAFELEVSMAY
;
A
#
# COMPACT_ATOMS: atom_id res chain seq x y z
N MET A 1 -17.77 -5.70 11.90
CA MET A 1 -16.86 -4.93 11.02
C MET A 1 -16.74 -3.55 11.62
N GLN A 2 -15.65 -3.25 12.32
CA GLN A 2 -15.46 -1.94 12.96
C GLN A 2 -14.63 -1.10 11.98
N SER A 3 -15.29 -0.22 11.24
CA SER A 3 -14.65 0.77 10.38
C SER A 3 -14.71 2.12 11.07
N ILE A 4 -13.57 2.65 11.50
CA ILE A 4 -13.48 4.03 11.98
C ILE A 4 -13.20 4.89 10.74
N LEU A 5 -14.19 5.67 10.30
CA LEU A 5 -14.06 6.64 9.22
C LEU A 5 -13.78 8.01 9.85
N TYR A 6 -12.58 8.55 9.63
CA TYR A 6 -12.29 9.97 9.82
C TYR A 6 -11.92 10.56 8.45
N ASP A 7 -12.67 11.60 8.09
CA ASP A 7 -12.54 12.39 6.86
C ASP A 7 -11.45 13.44 7.05
N ASP A 8 -10.20 13.05 6.76
CA ASP A 8 -9.17 13.98 6.31
C ASP A 8 -8.10 13.15 5.57
N GLN A 9 -7.63 13.58 4.40
CA GLN A 9 -6.62 12.84 3.60
C GLN A 9 -5.25 12.69 4.31
N ALA A 10 -5.14 13.19 5.53
CA ALA A 10 -4.01 13.06 6.44
C ALA A 10 -4.02 11.76 7.28
N THR A 11 -5.19 11.15 7.48
CA THR A 11 -5.36 10.03 8.42
C THR A 11 -5.49 8.69 7.67
N PRO A 12 -4.59 7.72 7.88
CA PRO A 12 -4.68 6.43 7.21
C PRO A 12 -5.90 5.62 7.66
N LEU A 13 -6.58 4.96 6.72
CA LEU A 13 -7.64 4.00 7.01
C LEU A 13 -7.02 2.64 7.36
N ILE A 14 -7.19 2.18 8.60
CA ILE A 14 -6.70 0.87 9.03
C ILE A 14 -7.82 -0.16 8.89
N ILE A 15 -7.54 -1.24 8.16
CA ILE A 15 -8.48 -2.35 7.93
C ILE A 15 -7.88 -3.63 8.51
N VAL A 16 -8.57 -4.18 9.52
CA VAL A 16 -8.22 -5.46 10.14
C VAL A 16 -9.15 -6.55 9.61
N LEU A 17 -8.58 -7.54 8.90
CA LEU A 17 -9.32 -8.68 8.36
C LEU A 17 -8.58 -9.98 8.67
N PRO A 18 -9.24 -11.06 9.11
CA PRO A 18 -8.57 -12.33 9.37
C PRO A 18 -7.75 -12.84 8.17
N THR A 19 -6.76 -13.69 8.42
CA THR A 19 -6.06 -14.40 7.34
C THR A 19 -7.09 -15.12 6.45
N ARG A 20 -6.89 -15.08 5.13
CA ARG A 20 -7.87 -15.52 4.12
C ARG A 20 -9.20 -14.76 4.07
N GLY A 21 -9.39 -13.71 4.85
CA GLY A 21 -10.58 -12.85 4.82
C GLY A 21 -10.70 -11.93 3.60
N GLY A 22 -9.97 -12.20 2.52
CA GLY A 22 -10.08 -11.43 1.28
C GLY A 22 -9.35 -10.09 1.25
N LYS A 23 -8.27 -9.88 2.03
CA LYS A 23 -7.49 -8.62 2.01
C LYS A 23 -7.09 -8.18 0.59
N SER A 24 -6.68 -9.11 -0.25
CA SER A 24 -6.29 -8.80 -1.64
C SER A 24 -7.44 -8.21 -2.47
N LEU A 25 -8.68 -8.58 -2.16
CA LEU A 25 -9.85 -8.02 -2.82
C LEU A 25 -9.99 -6.52 -2.54
N LEU A 26 -9.51 -6.01 -1.40
CA LEU A 26 -9.66 -4.60 -1.03
C LEU A 26 -8.88 -3.66 -1.96
N PHE A 27 -7.73 -4.10 -2.47
CA PHE A 27 -6.98 -3.31 -3.46
C PHE A 27 -7.32 -3.70 -4.91
N MET A 28 -7.89 -4.89 -5.16
CA MET A 28 -8.34 -5.30 -6.49
C MET A 28 -9.71 -4.75 -6.87
N ALA A 29 -10.67 -4.68 -5.93
CA ALA A 29 -12.03 -4.23 -6.23
C ALA A 29 -12.08 -2.78 -6.75
N PRO A 30 -11.34 -1.81 -6.17
CA PRO A 30 -11.26 -0.47 -6.73
C PRO A 30 -10.61 -0.43 -8.12
N ALA A 31 -9.81 -1.46 -8.48
CA ALA A 31 -9.17 -1.57 -9.77
C ALA A 31 -10.13 -1.98 -10.91
N CYS A 32 -11.36 -2.37 -10.57
CA CYS A 32 -12.40 -2.80 -11.51
C CYS A 32 -13.51 -1.75 -11.74
N LEU A 33 -13.41 -0.57 -11.12
CA LEU A 33 -14.43 0.49 -11.20
C LEU A 33 -14.20 1.46 -12.37
N GLU A 34 -15.19 2.27 -12.73
CA GLU A 34 -14.98 3.37 -13.68
C GLU A 34 -14.05 4.45 -13.07
N ASN A 35 -13.20 5.09 -13.89
CA ASN A 35 -12.18 6.07 -13.45
C ASN A 35 -11.13 5.53 -12.44
N VAL A 36 -10.61 4.32 -12.70
CA VAL A 36 -9.74 3.58 -11.78
C VAL A 36 -8.52 4.36 -11.28
N GLY A 37 -7.85 5.08 -12.18
CA GLY A 37 -6.49 5.60 -11.98
C GLY A 37 -5.49 4.52 -11.55
N VAL A 38 -4.43 4.92 -10.85
CA VAL A 38 -3.37 4.03 -10.35
C VAL A 38 -3.58 3.78 -8.87
N THR A 39 -3.55 2.51 -8.48
CA THR A 39 -3.45 2.06 -7.09
C THR A 39 -2.08 1.43 -6.87
N ILE A 40 -1.32 1.97 -5.91
CA ILE A 40 -0.04 1.37 -5.51
C ILE A 40 -0.27 0.46 -4.30
N VAL A 41 0.34 -0.73 -4.32
CA VAL A 41 0.31 -1.68 -3.20
C VAL A 41 1.73 -1.94 -2.72
N ILE A 42 2.05 -1.50 -1.51
CA ILE A 42 3.31 -1.74 -0.84
C ILE A 42 3.23 -3.08 -0.10
N VAL A 43 4.12 -3.98 -0.46
CA VAL A 43 4.16 -5.35 0.05
C VAL A 43 5.45 -5.55 0.86
N PRO A 44 5.37 -5.93 2.13
CA PRO A 44 6.55 -6.15 2.94
C PRO A 44 7.33 -7.38 2.45
N PHE A 45 6.69 -8.43 1.98
CA PHE A 45 7.38 -9.65 1.53
C PHE A 45 7.49 -9.69 0.01
N ARG A 46 8.70 -9.52 -0.53
CA ARG A 46 8.95 -9.60 -1.99
C ARG A 46 8.45 -10.90 -2.61
N ALA A 47 8.55 -12.03 -1.90
CA ALA A 47 8.09 -13.33 -2.37
C ALA A 47 6.58 -13.37 -2.71
N LEU A 48 5.78 -12.46 -2.16
CA LEU A 48 4.33 -12.39 -2.43
C LEU A 48 3.99 -11.60 -3.69
N ILE A 49 4.90 -10.75 -4.20
CA ILE A 49 4.60 -9.81 -5.29
C ILE A 49 4.22 -10.55 -6.57
N ASN A 50 5.02 -11.53 -7.00
CA ASN A 50 4.73 -12.31 -8.21
C ASN A 50 3.37 -12.97 -8.15
N LYS A 51 3.00 -13.50 -6.98
CA LYS A 51 1.70 -14.11 -6.74
C LYS A 51 0.57 -13.07 -6.89
N LEU A 52 0.72 -11.89 -6.30
CA LEU A 52 -0.29 -10.82 -6.37
C LEU A 52 -0.46 -10.27 -7.79
N VAL A 53 0.63 -10.08 -8.52
CA VAL A 53 0.60 -9.69 -9.94
C VAL A 53 -0.15 -10.73 -10.77
N ASN A 54 0.13 -12.02 -10.57
CA ASN A 54 -0.56 -13.09 -11.31
C ASN A 54 -2.06 -13.11 -11.02
N ILE A 55 -2.45 -13.03 -9.74
CA ILE A 55 -3.87 -12.97 -9.33
C ILE A 55 -4.57 -11.76 -9.97
N ALA A 56 -3.92 -10.61 -10.03
CA ALA A 56 -4.48 -9.41 -10.66
C ALA A 56 -4.62 -9.57 -12.18
N LYS A 57 -3.63 -10.16 -12.86
CA LYS A 57 -3.71 -10.47 -14.30
C LYS A 57 -4.79 -11.49 -14.63
N GLU A 58 -4.96 -12.52 -13.81
CA GLU A 58 -6.04 -13.52 -13.93
C GLU A 58 -7.43 -12.88 -13.80
N ALA A 59 -7.54 -11.80 -13.02
CA ALA A 59 -8.74 -10.98 -12.92
C ALA A 59 -8.87 -9.93 -14.04
N SER A 60 -8.05 -10.00 -15.09
CA SER A 60 -8.00 -9.04 -16.21
C SER A 60 -7.66 -7.60 -15.79
N ILE A 61 -6.97 -7.42 -14.67
CA ILE A 61 -6.52 -6.10 -14.18
C ILE A 61 -5.09 -5.86 -14.68
N ASN A 62 -4.88 -4.73 -15.37
CA ASN A 62 -3.54 -4.29 -15.76
C ASN A 62 -2.69 -4.06 -14.51
N SER A 63 -1.69 -4.93 -14.30
CA SER A 63 -0.89 -4.96 -13.08
C SER A 63 0.57 -5.31 -13.33
N ILE A 64 1.45 -4.68 -12.56
CA ILE A 64 2.91 -4.81 -12.70
C ILE A 64 3.61 -4.77 -11.33
N GLU A 65 4.80 -5.40 -11.25
CA GLU A 65 5.77 -5.11 -10.19
C GLU A 65 6.58 -3.87 -10.59
N TRP A 66 6.70 -2.91 -9.68
CA TRP A 66 7.54 -1.75 -9.87
C TRP A 66 9.04 -2.08 -9.74
N HIS A 67 9.83 -1.52 -10.64
CA HIS A 67 11.29 -1.54 -10.60
C HIS A 67 11.85 -0.17 -11.04
N PRO A 68 13.10 0.17 -10.67
CA PRO A 68 13.73 1.39 -11.15
C PRO A 68 13.69 1.48 -12.68
N GLY A 69 13.40 2.67 -13.19
CA GLY A 69 13.27 2.96 -14.62
C GLY A 69 11.87 2.68 -15.21
N LEU A 70 10.95 2.06 -14.46
CA LEU A 70 9.57 1.90 -14.90
C LEU A 70 8.84 3.25 -14.90
N THR A 71 8.34 3.66 -16.06
CA THR A 71 7.57 4.91 -16.24
C THR A 71 6.10 4.67 -16.56
N ASP A 72 5.80 3.51 -17.13
CA ASP A 72 4.45 3.22 -17.61
C ASP A 72 3.50 2.96 -16.43
N PRO A 73 2.35 3.65 -16.39
CA PRO A 73 1.34 3.40 -15.37
C PRO A 73 0.63 2.07 -15.65
N ALA A 74 0.34 1.33 -14.59
CA ALA A 74 -0.65 0.26 -14.59
C ALA A 74 -1.74 0.57 -13.58
N THR A 75 -2.89 -0.08 -13.73
CA THR A 75 -4.01 0.05 -12.80
C THR A 75 -3.60 -0.35 -11.38
N LEU A 76 -2.85 -1.46 -11.26
CA LEU A 76 -2.23 -1.91 -10.01
C LEU A 76 -0.71 -1.98 -10.11
N VAL A 77 -0.04 -1.26 -9.23
CA VAL A 77 1.43 -1.24 -9.17
C VAL A 77 1.85 -1.82 -7.82
N PHE A 78 2.46 -3.00 -7.85
CA PHE A 78 2.98 -3.65 -6.64
C PHE A 78 4.44 -3.26 -6.43
N ILE A 79 4.82 -2.95 -5.19
CA ILE A 79 6.20 -2.64 -4.84
C ILE A 79 6.60 -3.31 -3.53
N SER A 80 7.83 -3.82 -3.48
CA SER A 80 8.43 -4.27 -2.23
C SER A 80 8.84 -3.08 -1.37
N VAL A 81 8.60 -3.15 -0.06
CA VAL A 81 9.11 -2.14 0.89
C VAL A 81 10.62 -1.89 0.73
N ASP A 82 11.37 -2.91 0.32
CA ASP A 82 12.82 -2.83 0.17
C ASP A 82 13.28 -1.87 -0.94
N LYS A 83 12.36 -1.43 -1.81
CA LYS A 83 12.59 -0.54 -2.97
C LYS A 83 12.05 0.89 -2.78
N ILE A 84 11.42 1.21 -1.64
CA ILE A 84 10.83 2.55 -1.41
C ILE A 84 11.91 3.64 -1.43
N ILE A 85 13.02 3.41 -0.73
CA ILE A 85 14.15 4.35 -0.63
C ILE A 85 15.22 4.03 -1.66
N GLY A 86 15.79 5.06 -2.28
CA GLY A 86 16.95 4.94 -3.18
C GLY A 86 16.65 4.42 -4.58
N GLY A 87 15.43 3.95 -4.86
CA GLY A 87 15.05 3.42 -6.18
C GLY A 87 14.47 4.44 -7.17
N GLY A 88 14.12 5.66 -6.73
CA GLY A 88 13.35 6.62 -7.54
C GLY A 88 11.82 6.39 -7.50
N PHE A 89 11.35 5.47 -6.64
CA PHE A 89 9.93 5.15 -6.51
C PHE A 89 9.08 6.35 -6.04
N LEU A 90 9.57 7.14 -5.07
CA LEU A 90 8.82 8.31 -4.61
C LEU A 90 8.60 9.32 -5.74
N SER A 91 9.61 9.57 -6.56
CA SER A 91 9.49 10.44 -7.75
C SER A 91 8.49 9.88 -8.78
N TYR A 92 8.46 8.55 -8.97
CA TYR A 92 7.45 7.91 -9.80
C TYR A 92 6.03 8.14 -9.25
N ALA A 93 5.83 7.93 -7.94
CA ALA A 93 4.53 8.13 -7.30
C ALA A 93 4.09 9.60 -7.30
N GLU A 94 5.01 10.54 -7.09
CA GLU A 94 4.79 11.98 -7.20
C GLU A 94 4.38 12.37 -8.62
N LEU A 95 5.07 11.85 -9.65
CA LEU A 95 4.70 12.09 -11.04
C LEU A 95 3.27 11.63 -11.35
N LEU A 96 2.87 10.46 -10.86
CA LEU A 96 1.50 9.96 -11.04
C LEU A 96 0.48 10.84 -10.31
N LYS A 97 0.80 11.30 -9.10
CA LYS A 97 -0.03 12.21 -8.31
C LYS A 97 -0.20 13.55 -9.03
N ASP A 98 0.88 14.14 -9.52
CA ASP A 98 0.86 15.45 -10.20
C ASP A 98 0.09 15.39 -11.52
N LYS A 99 0.08 14.22 -12.18
CA LYS A 99 -0.78 13.94 -13.36
C LYS A 99 -2.23 13.63 -13.02
N GLY A 100 -2.62 13.60 -11.73
CA GLY A 100 -3.96 13.23 -11.28
C GLY A 100 -4.30 11.74 -11.46
N LEU A 101 -3.30 10.89 -11.69
CA LEU A 101 -3.47 9.46 -11.92
C LEU A 101 -3.40 8.64 -10.64
N LEU A 102 -2.56 9.02 -9.66
CA LEU A 102 -2.45 8.29 -8.39
C LEU A 102 -3.70 8.51 -7.54
N ARG A 103 -4.47 7.44 -7.29
CA ARG A 103 -5.73 7.53 -6.52
C ARG A 103 -5.59 7.15 -5.06
N ARG A 104 -4.71 6.20 -4.74
CA ARG A 104 -4.55 5.65 -3.40
C ARG A 104 -3.31 4.77 -3.28
N VAL A 105 -2.87 4.57 -2.05
CA VAL A 105 -1.80 3.64 -1.70
C VAL A 105 -2.30 2.65 -0.65
N PHE A 106 -2.04 1.37 -0.86
CA PHE A 106 -2.23 0.31 0.12
C PHE A 106 -0.90 -0.11 0.73
N VAL A 107 -0.89 -0.43 2.02
CA VAL A 107 0.22 -1.07 2.72
C VAL A 107 -0.27 -2.39 3.27
N ASP A 108 0.25 -3.50 2.76
CA ASP A 108 -0.07 -4.85 3.26
C ASP A 108 0.76 -5.20 4.50
N GLU A 109 0.22 -6.05 5.36
CA GLU A 109 0.78 -6.40 6.68
C GLU A 109 1.38 -5.19 7.44
N CYS A 110 0.60 -4.10 7.52
CA CYS A 110 1.06 -2.81 8.04
C CYS A 110 1.56 -2.88 9.49
N HIS A 111 1.12 -3.86 10.27
CA HIS A 111 1.58 -4.09 11.64
C HIS A 111 3.10 -4.28 11.72
N LEU A 112 3.73 -4.73 10.63
CA LEU A 112 5.17 -4.92 10.58
C LEU A 112 5.95 -3.59 10.70
N THR A 113 5.34 -2.45 10.40
CA THR A 113 5.98 -1.14 10.53
C THR A 113 6.49 -0.84 11.95
N PHE A 114 5.92 -1.48 12.98
CA PHE A 114 6.30 -1.26 14.38
C PHE A 114 6.63 -2.54 15.15
N THR A 115 6.07 -3.70 14.78
CA THR A 115 6.36 -4.95 15.50
C THR A 115 7.73 -5.52 15.21
N VAL A 116 8.34 -5.10 14.09
CA VAL A 116 9.55 -5.72 13.54
C VAL A 116 10.54 -4.72 12.94
N SER A 117 10.28 -3.42 13.10
CA SER A 117 11.11 -2.34 12.56
C SER A 117 12.56 -2.41 13.03
N ASP A 118 12.81 -2.83 14.26
CA ASP A 118 14.16 -2.93 14.83
C ASP A 118 15.07 -3.89 14.06
N TRP A 119 14.52 -5.00 13.55
CA TRP A 119 15.28 -5.99 12.76
C TRP A 119 15.07 -5.84 11.26
N ARG A 120 14.08 -5.04 10.82
CA ARG A 120 13.89 -4.68 9.42
C ARG A 120 13.69 -3.16 9.26
N PRO A 121 14.76 -2.37 9.40
CA PRO A 121 14.68 -0.90 9.37
C PRO A 121 14.08 -0.30 8.11
N LYS A 122 14.13 -1.04 6.98
CA LYS A 122 13.50 -0.63 5.72
C LYS A 122 11.99 -0.45 5.83
N LEU A 123 11.31 -1.07 6.81
CA LEU A 123 9.87 -0.86 7.04
C LEU A 123 9.55 0.55 7.52
N VAL A 124 10.49 1.23 8.20
CA VAL A 124 10.36 2.63 8.59
C VAL A 124 10.22 3.54 7.37
N ALA A 125 10.72 3.13 6.20
CA ALA A 125 10.56 3.90 4.96
C ALA A 125 9.10 4.08 4.54
N ILE A 126 8.17 3.22 4.99
CA ILE A 126 6.75 3.32 4.64
C ILE A 126 6.18 4.69 5.07
N ARG A 127 6.72 5.32 6.12
CA ARG A 127 6.28 6.66 6.56
C ARG A 127 6.46 7.74 5.48
N SER A 128 7.44 7.61 4.58
CA SER A 128 7.69 8.62 3.54
C SER A 128 6.53 8.75 2.55
N ILE A 129 5.70 7.71 2.43
CA ILE A 129 4.52 7.66 1.57
C ILE A 129 3.46 8.68 1.99
N ARG A 130 3.44 9.09 3.27
CA ARG A 130 2.53 10.15 3.75
C ARG A 130 2.74 11.47 3.02
N GLY A 131 3.95 11.73 2.52
CA GLY A 131 4.27 12.91 1.72
C GLY A 131 3.48 13.00 0.40
N LEU A 132 2.96 11.87 -0.10
CA LEU A 132 2.15 11.84 -1.32
C LEU A 132 0.77 12.49 -1.12
N ARG A 133 0.26 12.61 0.12
CA ARG A 133 -1.05 13.20 0.42
C ARG A 133 -2.19 12.64 -0.44
N VAL A 134 -2.17 11.32 -0.65
CA VAL A 134 -3.25 10.57 -1.28
C VAL A 134 -3.84 9.60 -0.25
N PRO A 135 -5.08 9.12 -0.43
CA PRO A 135 -5.67 8.12 0.46
C PRO A 135 -4.72 6.94 0.73
N LEU A 136 -4.41 6.73 2.01
CA LEU A 136 -3.52 5.67 2.49
C LEU A 136 -4.36 4.63 3.26
N ILE A 137 -4.35 3.40 2.77
CA ILE A 137 -5.09 2.28 3.36
C ILE A 137 -4.11 1.25 3.89
N MET A 138 -4.22 0.91 5.16
CA MET A 138 -3.31 0.01 5.86
C MET A 138 -4.03 -1.31 6.18
N LEU A 139 -3.54 -2.41 5.62
CA LEU A 139 -4.14 -3.74 5.76
C LEU A 139 -3.35 -4.57 6.76
N THR A 140 -4.06 -5.28 7.63
CA THR A 140 -3.42 -6.22 8.55
C THR A 140 -4.35 -7.37 8.91
N ALA A 141 -3.75 -8.53 9.16
CA ALA A 141 -4.48 -9.71 9.62
C ALA A 141 -4.60 -9.84 11.13
N THR A 142 -3.65 -9.26 11.84
CA THR A 142 -3.24 -9.74 13.17
C THR A 142 -3.16 -8.60 14.19
N LEU A 143 -3.63 -7.40 13.84
CA LEU A 143 -3.56 -6.25 14.74
C LEU A 143 -4.76 -6.28 15.71
N PRO A 144 -4.56 -6.50 17.02
CA PRO A 144 -5.59 -6.25 18.01
C PRO A 144 -5.93 -4.75 17.99
N PRO A 145 -7.20 -4.34 18.18
CA PRO A 145 -7.57 -2.92 18.21
C PRO A 145 -6.72 -2.05 19.15
N MET A 146 -6.21 -2.63 20.23
CA MET A 146 -5.31 -1.96 21.20
C MET A 146 -3.97 -1.50 20.60
N LEU A 147 -3.49 -2.13 19.53
CA LEU A 147 -2.23 -1.77 18.86
C LEU A 147 -2.41 -0.76 17.71
N ALA A 148 -3.63 -0.23 17.51
CA ALA A 148 -3.86 0.81 16.50
C ALA A 148 -3.04 2.08 16.80
N PHE A 149 -2.88 2.42 18.09
CA PHE A 149 -2.07 3.55 18.52
C PHE A 149 -0.59 3.38 18.15
N GLU A 150 -0.01 2.19 18.34
CA GLU A 150 1.38 1.91 17.97
C GLU A 150 1.62 2.05 16.46
N LEU A 151 0.65 1.62 15.66
CA LEU A 151 0.68 1.80 14.21
C LEU A 151 0.58 3.29 13.81
N GLU A 152 -0.21 4.07 14.53
CA GLU A 152 -0.30 5.50 14.30
C GLU A 152 1.03 6.20 14.64
N VAL A 153 1.63 5.86 15.78
CA VAL A 153 2.94 6.39 16.21
C VAL A 153 4.05 6.01 15.24
N SER A 154 4.08 4.79 14.72
CA SER A 154 5.11 4.36 13.76
C SER A 154 5.02 5.09 12.41
N MET A 155 3.85 5.65 12.11
CA MET A 155 3.56 6.42 10.92
C MET A 155 3.62 7.94 11.17
N ALA A 156 3.91 8.38 12.39
CA ALA A 156 4.14 9.79 12.70
C ALA A 156 5.44 10.31 12.06
N TYR A 157 5.47 11.62 11.77
CA TYR A 157 6.62 12.29 11.14
C TYR A 157 7.77 12.46 12.12
#